data_AF-A0A536VB60-F1
#
_entry.id   AF-A0A536VB60-F1
#
_cell.length_a   1.000
_cell.length_b   1.000
_cell.length_c   1.000
_cell.angle_alpha   90.00
_cell.angle_beta   90.00
_cell.angle_gamma   90.00
#
_symmetry.space_group_name_H-M   'P 1'
#
loop_
_entity.id
_entity.type
_entity.pdbx_description
1 polymer ?
#
loop_
_entity_poly.entity_id
_entity_poly.type
_entity_poly.pdbx_seq_one_letter_code
_entity_poly.pdbx_strand_id
1 'polypeptide(L)' 'MSWLKRWIGLIVLVIVGVQLPASAQVPPHTPGSICVTPHFWCWAAFPGRPGMACTCKTQSGWVRGVLR' A
#
# COMPACT_ATOMS: atom_id res chain seq x y z
N MET A 1 6.68 -10.30 40.11
CA MET A 1 7.47 -9.97 38.87
C MET A 1 6.99 -10.64 37.58
N SER A 2 5.99 -11.54 37.58
CA SER A 2 5.53 -12.25 36.37
C SER A 2 4.60 -11.41 35.45
N TRP A 3 3.78 -10.54 36.03
CA TRP A 3 2.80 -9.75 35.27
C TRP A 3 3.44 -8.68 34.38
N LEU A 4 4.46 -7.97 34.87
CA LEU A 4 5.16 -6.94 34.09
C LEU A 4 5.79 -7.52 32.80
N LYS A 5 6.34 -8.73 32.86
CA LYS A 5 6.93 -9.41 31.70
C LYS A 5 5.89 -9.77 30.63
N ARG A 6 4.66 -10.12 31.02
CA ARG A 6 3.55 -10.37 30.09
C ARG A 6 3.14 -9.10 29.35
N TRP A 7 3.03 -7.98 30.04
CA TRP A 7 2.69 -6.69 29.42
C TRP A 7 3.79 -6.21 28.48
N ILE A 8 5.06 -6.35 28.87
CA ILE A 8 6.20 -6.04 27.99
C ILE A 8 6.15 -6.90 26.72
N GLY A 9 5.93 -8.21 26.85
CA GLY A 9 5.81 -9.10 25.70
C GLY A 9 4.67 -8.71 24.76
N LEU A 10 3.51 -8.33 25.32
CA LEU A 10 2.33 -7.93 24.56
C LEU A 10 2.54 -6.57 23.86
N ILE A 11 3.18 -5.61 24.54
CA ILE A 11 3.56 -4.31 23.98
C ILE A 11 4.54 -4.49 22.81
N VAL A 12 5.57 -5.31 22.97
CA VAL A 12 6.54 -5.60 21.91
C VAL A 12 5.85 -6.22 20.69
N LEU A 13 4.92 -7.15 20.91
CA LEU A 13 4.18 -7.82 19.83
C LEU A 13 3.27 -6.86 19.04
N VAL A 14 2.64 -5.91 19.74
CA VAL A 14 1.81 -4.85 19.12
C VAL A 14 2.67 -3.89 18.30
N ILE A 15 3.83 -3.47 18.80
CA ILE A 15 4.71 -2.53 18.08
C ILE A 15 5.23 -3.15 16.77
N VAL A 16 5.62 -4.43 16.79
CA VAL A 16 6.13 -5.13 15.60
C VAL A 16 5.04 -5.32 14.53
N GLY A 17 3.79 -5.57 14.93
CA GLY A 17 2.69 -5.80 13.98
C GLY A 17 2.26 -4.57 13.17
N VAL A 18 2.49 -3.36 13.67
CA VAL A 18 2.03 -2.10 13.05
C VAL A 18 2.98 -1.60 11.95
N GLN A 19 4.19 -2.15 11.84
CA GLN A 19 5.22 -1.61 10.94
C GLN A 19 5.25 -2.23 9.54
N LEU A 20 4.45 -3.24 9.24
CA LEU A 20 4.43 -3.81 7.90
C LEU A 20 3.71 -2.83 6.96
N PRO A 21 4.38 -2.30 5.92
CA PRO A 21 3.67 -1.57 4.89
C PRO A 21 2.68 -2.54 4.25
N ALA A 22 1.40 -2.32 4.48
CA ALA A 22 0.33 -3.03 3.79
C ALA A 22 0.32 -2.56 2.32
N SER A 23 1.36 -2.93 1.56
CA SER A 23 1.32 -2.83 0.11
C SER A 23 0.18 -3.71 -0.35
N ALA A 24 -0.95 -3.09 -0.71
CA ALA A 24 -2.09 -3.81 -1.23
C ALA A 24 -1.60 -4.73 -2.37
N GLN A 25 -1.86 -6.04 -2.24
CA GLN A 25 -1.43 -7.01 -3.24
C GLN A 25 -2.05 -6.61 -4.58
N VAL A 26 -1.20 -6.40 -5.58
CA VAL A 26 -1.65 -6.12 -6.94
C VAL A 26 -1.97 -7.46 -7.60
N PRO A 27 -3.20 -7.70 -8.06
CA PRO A 27 -3.54 -8.93 -8.76
C PRO A 27 -2.75 -9.04 -10.08
N PRO A 28 -2.66 -10.24 -10.69
CA PRO A 28 -2.12 -10.37 -12.04
C PRO A 28 -2.81 -9.39 -13.00
N HIS A 29 -2.02 -8.64 -13.76
CA HIS A 29 -2.49 -7.57 -14.63
C HIS A 29 -1.56 -7.43 -15.83
N THR A 30 -2.05 -6.79 -16.88
CA THR A 30 -1.21 -6.45 -18.05
C THR A 30 -0.31 -5.27 -17.70
N PRO A 31 0.94 -5.22 -18.19
CA PRO A 31 1.82 -4.10 -17.92
C PRO A 31 1.20 -2.76 -18.32
N GLY A 32 1.28 -1.78 -17.42
CA GLY A 32 0.78 -0.44 -17.60
C GLY A 32 -0.74 -0.29 -17.44
N SER A 33 -1.41 -1.28 -16.86
CA SER A 33 -2.85 -1.22 -16.53
C SER A 33 -3.12 -0.83 -15.07
N ILE A 34 -2.10 -0.84 -14.21
CA ILE A 34 -2.23 -0.48 -12.80
C ILE A 34 -1.51 0.83 -12.53
N CYS A 35 -2.18 1.77 -11.88
CA CYS A 35 -1.57 2.97 -11.31
C CYS A 35 -1.17 2.71 -9.86
N VAL A 36 0.15 2.60 -9.60
CA VAL A 36 0.70 2.39 -8.26
C VAL A 36 1.06 3.73 -7.63
N THR A 37 0.56 3.97 -6.42
CA THR A 37 0.87 5.14 -5.57
C THR A 37 1.75 4.70 -4.38
N PRO A 38 2.23 5.63 -3.52
CA PRO A 38 3.06 5.26 -2.37
C PRO A 38 2.39 4.31 -1.36
N HIS A 39 1.05 4.30 -1.28
CA HIS A 39 0.33 3.57 -0.23
C HIS A 39 -0.71 2.56 -0.77
N PHE A 40 -1.16 2.71 -2.01
CA PHE A 40 -2.19 1.87 -2.60
C PHE A 40 -2.08 1.86 -4.13
N TRP A 41 -2.96 1.12 -4.80
CA TRP A 41 -3.05 1.11 -6.25
C TRP A 41 -4.51 1.27 -6.71
N CYS A 42 -4.69 1.67 -7.96
CA CYS A 42 -5.98 1.65 -8.65
C CYS A 42 -5.80 1.19 -10.09
N TRP A 43 -6.87 0.73 -10.73
CA TRP A 43 -6.86 0.51 -12.17
C TRP A 43 -6.71 1.83 -12.90
N ALA A 44 -5.80 1.88 -13.87
CA ALA A 44 -5.63 3.05 -14.70
C ALA A 44 -6.90 3.26 -15.54
N ALA A 45 -7.36 4.51 -15.66
CA ALA A 45 -8.50 4.83 -16.53
C ALA A 45 -8.22 4.47 -18.00
N PHE A 46 -6.95 4.60 -18.42
CA PHE A 46 -6.45 4.15 -19.71
C PHE A 46 -5.10 3.46 -19.49
N PRO A 47 -4.90 2.24 -20.02
CA PRO A 47 -3.61 1.58 -19.97
C PRO A 47 -2.59 2.37 -20.79
N GLY A 48 -1.33 2.28 -20.39
CA GLY A 48 -0.24 3.00 -21.03
C GLY A 48 1.07 2.23 -20.97
N ARG A 49 2.16 2.90 -21.34
CA ARG A 49 3.50 2.37 -21.14
C ARG A 49 3.81 2.35 -19.64
N PRO A 50 4.33 1.22 -19.10
CA PRO A 50 4.85 1.18 -17.74
C PRO A 50 5.86 2.32 -17.50
N GLY A 51 5.81 2.91 -16.31
CA GLY A 51 6.64 4.06 -15.94
C GLY A 51 6.03 5.43 -16.25
N MET A 52 4.93 5.50 -17.01
CA MET A 52 4.23 6.79 -17.23
C MET A 52 3.50 7.26 -15.98
N ALA A 53 3.38 8.58 -15.85
CA ALA A 53 2.61 9.20 -14.78
C ALA A 53 1.12 8.86 -14.92
N CYS A 54 0.48 8.58 -13.79
CA CYS A 54 -0.95 8.32 -13.70
C CYS A 54 -1.52 8.92 -12.40
N THR A 55 -2.84 8.86 -12.24
CA THR A 55 -3.52 9.32 -11.03
C THR A 55 -4.59 8.33 -10.58
N CYS A 56 -4.76 8.21 -9.27
CA CYS A 56 -5.85 7.49 -8.65
C CYS A 56 -6.82 8.46 -7.99
N LYS A 57 -8.12 8.21 -8.15
CA LYS A 57 -9.18 9.00 -7.51
C LYS A 57 -9.44 8.46 -6.11
N THR A 58 -9.43 9.35 -5.12
CA THR A 58 -9.82 9.08 -3.72
C THR A 58 -10.93 10.04 -3.30
N GLN A 59 -11.44 9.87 -2.09
CA GLN A 59 -12.40 10.82 -1.50
C GLN A 59 -11.78 12.21 -1.25
N SER A 60 -10.47 12.27 -0.99
CA SER A 60 -9.73 13.50 -0.71
C SER A 60 -9.18 14.18 -1.97
N GLY A 61 -9.26 13.53 -3.14
CA GLY A 61 -8.84 14.10 -4.42
C GLY A 61 -8.09 13.11 -5.30
N TRP A 62 -7.17 13.62 -6.12
CA TRP A 62 -6.35 12.80 -7.01
C TRP A 62 -4.97 12.57 -6.40
N VAL A 63 -4.55 11.32 -6.34
CA VAL A 63 -3.22 10.91 -5.86
C VAL A 63 -2.38 10.53 -7.06
N ARG A 64 -1.18 11.10 -7.18
CA ARG A 64 -0.25 10.80 -8.27
C ARG A 64 0.41 9.44 -8.05
N GLY A 65 0.61 8.73 -9.15
CA GLY A 65 1.25 7.42 -9.17
C GLY A 65 2.00 7.18 -10.48
N VAL A 66 2.42 5.94 -10.66
CA VAL A 66 3.14 5.47 -11.84
C VAL A 66 2.52 4.19 -12.36
N LEU A 67 2.36 4.09 -13.67
CA LEU A 67 1.88 2.89 -14.33
C LEU A 67 2.85 1.72 -14.14
N ARG A 68 2.34 0.57 -13.70
CA ARG A 68 3.05 -0.69 -13.58
C ARG A 68 2.38 -1.73 -14.47
#